data_AF-A0A376VGP9-F1
#
_entry.id   AF-A0A376VGP9-F1
#
_cell.length_a   1.000
_cell.length_b   1.000
_cell.length_c   1.000
_cell.angle_alpha   90.00
_cell.angle_beta   90.00
_cell.angle_gamma   90.00
#
_symmetry.space_group_name_H-M   'P 1'
#
loop_
_entity.id
_entity.type
_entity.pdbx_description
1 polymer ?
#
loop_
_entity_poly.entity_id
_entity_poly.type
_entity_poly.pdbx_seq_one_letter_code
_entity_poly.pdbx_strand_id
1 'polypeptide(L)'
;MLNAIPEVVTNGLNIAGGMIVVVGYAMVINMMRAGYLMPFFYLGFVTAAFTNFNLVALGVIGTVMAVLYIQLSPKYNRVAGAPAQAPGNNDLDNELD
;
A
#
# COMPACT_ATOMS: atom_id res chain seq x y z
N MET A 1 -43.21 -11.78 14.81
CA MET A 1 -43.02 -11.04 13.54
C MET A 1 -41.59 -11.14 12.97
N LEU A 2 -40.56 -11.54 13.74
CA LEU A 2 -39.21 -11.80 13.21
C LEU A 2 -39.00 -13.24 12.69
N ASN A 3 -39.89 -14.18 13.02
CA ASN A 3 -39.87 -15.59 12.57
C ASN A 3 -40.36 -15.83 11.13
N ALA A 4 -40.68 -14.76 10.39
CA ALA A 4 -41.22 -14.85 9.03
C ALA A 4 -40.15 -14.73 7.92
N ILE A 5 -38.88 -14.49 8.29
CA ILE A 5 -37.78 -14.51 7.33
C ILE A 5 -37.39 -15.99 7.13
N PRO A 6 -37.60 -16.55 5.94
CA PRO A 6 -37.30 -17.95 5.69
C PRO A 6 -35.78 -18.18 5.83
N GLU A 7 -35.39 -19.32 6.39
CA GLU A 7 -33.98 -19.65 6.69
C GLU A 7 -33.04 -19.48 5.49
N VAL A 8 -33.54 -19.70 4.27
CA VAL A 8 -32.78 -19.47 3.03
C VAL A 8 -32.32 -18.02 2.84
N VAL A 9 -33.15 -17.04 3.24
CA VAL A 9 -32.79 -15.61 3.13
C VAL A 9 -31.80 -15.23 4.21
N THR A 10 -31.99 -15.72 5.44
CA THR A 10 -31.04 -15.50 6.55
C THR A 10 -29.68 -16.13 6.26
N ASN A 11 -29.66 -17.35 5.73
CA ASN A 11 -28.41 -18.03 5.32
C ASN A 11 -27.74 -17.33 4.13
N GLY A 12 -28.52 -16.91 3.13
CA GLY A 12 -28.00 -16.12 2.00
C GLY A 12 -27.39 -14.80 2.46
N LEU A 13 -28.03 -14.11 3.40
CA LEU A 13 -27.53 -12.86 3.96
C LEU A 13 -26.26 -13.05 4.80
N ASN A 14 -26.14 -14.14 5.55
CA ASN A 14 -24.90 -14.47 6.29
C ASN A 14 -23.71 -14.68 5.34
N ILE A 15 -23.92 -15.38 4.22
CA ILE A 15 -22.87 -15.59 3.21
C ILE A 15 -22.52 -14.26 2.52
N ALA A 16 -23.53 -13.47 2.16
CA ALA A 16 -23.33 -12.14 1.58
C ALA A 16 -22.58 -11.19 2.54
N GLY A 17 -22.86 -11.29 3.85
CA GLY A 17 -22.17 -10.55 4.90
C GLY A 17 -20.68 -10.91 5.03
N GLY A 18 -20.27 -12.12 4.65
CA GLY A 18 -18.86 -12.48 4.55
C GLY A 18 -18.17 -11.85 3.33
N MET A 19 -18.87 -11.81 2.19
CA MET A 19 -18.33 -11.30 0.93
C MET A 19 -18.26 -9.76 0.87
N ILE A 20 -19.18 -9.05 1.54
CA ILE A 20 -19.22 -7.58 1.52
C ILE A 20 -17.95 -6.95 2.12
N VAL A 21 -17.30 -7.63 3.07
CA VAL A 21 -16.06 -7.16 3.71
C VAL A 21 -14.93 -6.98 2.69
N VAL A 22 -14.91 -7.79 1.62
CA VAL A 22 -13.92 -7.69 0.54
C VAL A 22 -13.99 -6.33 -0.16
N VAL A 23 -15.18 -5.76 -0.31
CA VAL A 23 -15.37 -4.43 -0.90
C VAL A 23 -14.73 -3.36 -0.01
N GLY A 24 -14.82 -3.51 1.31
CA GLY A 24 -14.16 -2.63 2.28
C GLY A 24 -12.63 -2.64 2.12
N TYR A 25 -12.03 -3.82 2.04
CA TYR A 25 -10.59 -3.94 1.79
C TYR A 25 -10.20 -3.34 0.43
N ALA A 26 -11.00 -3.56 -0.61
CA ALA A 26 -10.76 -3.00 -1.93
C ALA A 26 -10.73 -1.47 -1.93
N MET A 27 -11.62 -0.81 -1.18
CA MET A 27 -11.62 0.66 -1.06
C MET A 27 -10.32 1.19 -0.45
N VAL A 28 -9.82 0.55 0.61
CA VAL A 28 -8.56 0.93 1.26
C VAL A 28 -7.37 0.71 0.31
N ILE A 29 -7.31 -0.47 -0.32
CA ILE A 29 -6.24 -0.83 -1.26
C ILE A 29 -6.22 0.15 -2.44
N ASN A 30 -7.38 0.54 -2.97
CA ASN A 30 -7.48 1.43 -4.10
C ASN A 30 -6.90 2.83 -3.81
N MET A 31 -7.08 3.34 -2.57
CA MET A 31 -6.53 4.65 -2.17
C MET A 31 -5.01 4.64 -2.01
N MET A 32 -4.42 3.50 -1.63
CA MET A 32 -2.96 3.34 -1.48
C MET A 32 -2.30 2.70 -2.72
N ARG A 33 -3.05 2.49 -3.80
CA ARG A 33 -2.59 1.73 -4.97
C ARG A 33 -1.49 2.48 -5.72
N ALA A 34 -0.25 2.06 -5.50
CA ALA A 34 0.86 2.41 -6.37
C ALA A 34 1.25 1.17 -7.20
N GLY A 35 1.37 1.32 -8.53
CA GLY A 35 1.67 0.20 -9.43
C GLY A 35 2.96 -0.55 -9.07
N TYR A 36 3.93 0.13 -8.48
CA TYR A 36 5.19 -0.46 -8.03
C TYR A 36 5.12 -1.15 -6.66
N LEU A 37 4.03 -0.98 -5.89
CA LEU A 37 3.82 -1.62 -4.58
C LEU A 37 2.98 -2.91 -4.66
N MET A 38 2.40 -3.22 -5.82
CA MET A 38 1.64 -4.45 -6.02
C MET A 38 2.39 -5.75 -5.63
N PRO A 39 3.70 -5.90 -5.91
CA PRO A 39 4.43 -7.10 -5.47
C PRO A 39 4.42 -7.31 -3.95
N PHE A 40 4.46 -6.24 -3.15
CA PHE A 40 4.39 -6.32 -1.69
C PHE A 40 3.02 -6.79 -1.20
N PHE A 41 1.95 -6.38 -1.88
CA PHE A 41 0.59 -6.82 -1.57
C PHE A 41 0.43 -8.33 -1.77
N TYR A 42 0.90 -8.87 -2.91
CA TYR A 42 0.84 -10.31 -3.17
C TYR A 42 1.74 -11.11 -2.23
N LEU A 43 2.93 -10.60 -1.90
CA LEU A 43 3.83 -11.24 -0.94
C LEU A 43 3.19 -11.33 0.45
N GLY A 44 2.58 -10.25 0.93
CA GLY A 44 1.85 -10.24 2.19
C GLY A 44 0.67 -11.21 2.19
N PHE A 45 -0.07 -11.29 1.08
CA PHE A 45 -1.19 -12.22 0.91
C PHE A 45 -0.76 -13.68 0.99
N VAL A 46 0.28 -14.07 0.24
CA VAL A 46 0.83 -15.44 0.28
C VAL A 46 1.34 -15.75 1.69
N THR A 47 2.07 -14.82 2.31
CA THR A 47 2.59 -15.03 3.67
C THR A 47 1.45 -15.22 4.66
N ALA A 48 0.38 -14.42 4.59
CA ALA A 48 -0.79 -14.56 5.46
C ALA A 48 -1.60 -15.85 5.22
N ALA A 49 -1.60 -16.40 4.00
CA ALA A 49 -2.30 -17.65 3.69
C ALA A 49 -1.61 -18.89 4.29
N PHE A 50 -0.29 -18.87 4.42
CA PHE A 50 0.50 -20.01 4.90
C PHE A 50 1.01 -19.85 6.34
N THR A 51 0.85 -18.68 6.96
CA THR A 51 1.31 -18.42 8.33
C THR A 51 0.16 -17.98 9.22
N ASN A 52 0.13 -18.48 10.46
CA ASN A 52 -0.85 -18.10 11.47
C ASN A 52 -0.32 -16.94 12.32
N PHE A 53 0.06 -15.83 11.66
CA PHE A 53 0.50 -14.64 12.37
C PHE A 53 -0.67 -13.73 12.76
N ASN A 54 -0.54 -13.09 13.92
CA ASN A 54 -1.47 -12.06 14.34
C ASN A 54 -1.36 -10.84 13.39
N LEU A 55 -2.45 -10.10 13.20
CA LEU A 55 -2.49 -8.84 12.45
C LEU A 55 -1.40 -7.85 12.90
N VAL A 56 -1.09 -7.81 14.19
CA VAL A 56 0.00 -6.96 14.73
C VAL A 56 1.36 -7.39 14.18
N ALA A 57 1.63 -8.70 14.12
CA ALA A 57 2.90 -9.21 13.61
C ALA A 57 3.06 -8.94 12.11
N LEU A 58 2.00 -9.14 11.31
CA LEU A 58 2.00 -8.78 9.89
C LEU A 58 2.20 -7.27 9.68
N GLY A 59 1.62 -6.44 10.56
CA GLY A 59 1.82 -4.99 10.55
C GLY A 59 3.27 -4.60 10.77
N VAL A 60 3.93 -5.15 11.80
CA VAL A 60 5.33 -4.87 12.10
C VAL A 60 6.25 -5.32 10.95
N ILE A 61 6.03 -6.51 10.39
CA ILE A 61 6.80 -7.00 9.23
C ILE A 61 6.64 -6.06 8.03
N GLY A 62 5.41 -5.58 7.77
CA GLY A 62 5.13 -4.61 6.72
C GLY A 62 5.86 -3.28 6.93
N THR A 63 5.89 -2.76 8.16
CA THR A 63 6.62 -1.53 8.50
C THR A 63 8.13 -1.69 8.31
N VAL A 64 8.71 -2.81 8.77
CA VAL A 64 10.15 -3.08 8.59
C VAL A 64 10.49 -3.17 7.09
N MET A 65 9.69 -3.89 6.31
CA MET A 65 9.85 -3.98 4.85
C MET A 65 9.75 -2.61 4.17
N ALA A 66 8.84 -1.74 4.62
CA ALA A 66 8.71 -0.38 4.09
C ALA A 66 9.94 0.48 4.40
N VAL A 67 10.45 0.44 5.64
CA VAL A 67 11.65 1.18 6.05
C VAL A 67 12.87 0.72 5.25
N LEU A 68 13.05 -0.59 5.09
CA LEU A 68 14.14 -1.15 4.28
C LEU A 68 14.01 -0.75 2.82
N TYR A 69 12.81 -0.79 2.24
CA TYR A 69 12.57 -0.37 0.86
C TYR A 69 12.92 1.11 0.64
N ILE A 70 12.56 1.99 1.59
CA ILE A 70 12.89 3.42 1.52
C ILE A 70 14.41 3.63 1.58
N GLN A 71 15.10 2.96 2.51
CA GLN A 71 16.55 3.07 2.67
C GLN A 71 17.34 2.53 1.46
N LEU A 72 16.86 1.43 0.85
CA LEU A 72 17.50 0.83 -0.32
C LEU A 72 17.15 1.54 -1.63
N SER A 73 16.05 2.29 -1.68
CA SER A 73 15.68 3.05 -2.88
C SER A 73 16.58 4.29 -3.02
N PRO A 74 17.42 4.39 -4.08
CA PRO A 74 18.31 5.54 -4.28
C PRO A 74 17.56 6.86 -4.56
N LYS A 75 16.23 6.83 -4.63
CA LYS A 75 15.37 8.01 -4.74
C LYS A 75 15.40 8.88 -3.48
N TYR A 76 15.70 8.30 -2.31
CA TYR A 76 15.90 9.04 -1.05
C TYR A 76 17.38 9.34 -0.74
N ASN A 77 18.31 8.55 -1.29
CA ASN A 77 19.75 8.74 -1.11
C ASN A 77 20.33 9.95 -1.90
N ARG A 78 19.53 10.61 -2.76
CA ARG A 78 19.93 11.86 -3.44
C ARG A 78 19.84 13.10 -2.55
N VAL A 79 19.34 13.01 -1.31
CA VAL A 79 19.20 14.16 -0.40
C VAL A 79 20.21 14.13 0.76
N ALA A 80 21.00 13.07 0.90
CA ALA A 80 21.97 12.91 2.00
C ALA A 80 23.44 12.96 1.55
N GLY A 81 23.77 13.66 0.44
CA GLY A 81 25.17 13.70 -0.01
C GLY A 81 25.51 14.51 -1.27
N ALA A 82 24.66 15.43 -1.73
CA ALA A 82 25.06 16.37 -2.79
C ALA A 82 25.38 17.73 -2.14
N PRO A 83 26.63 18.26 -2.24
CA PRO A 83 26.84 19.67 -1.96
C PRO A 83 25.95 20.48 -2.90
N ALA A 84 25.29 21.50 -2.37
CA ALA A 84 24.53 22.46 -3.15
C ALA A 84 25.47 23.09 -4.19
N GLN A 85 25.37 22.67 -5.45
CA GLN A 85 25.91 23.42 -6.57
C GLN A 85 25.13 24.73 -6.63
N ALA A 86 25.84 25.83 -6.42
CA ALA A 86 25.36 27.21 -6.48
C ALA A 86 24.54 27.48 -7.76
N PRO A 87 23.59 28.44 -7.74
CA PRO A 87 22.85 28.83 -8.93
C PRO A 87 23.84 29.41 -9.94
N GLY A 88 24.14 28.64 -10.99
CA GLY A 88 24.94 29.09 -12.11
C GLY A 88 24.12 30.05 -12.95
N ASN A 89 24.25 31.34 -12.66
CA ASN A 89 23.81 32.43 -13.52
C ASN A 89 24.60 32.38 -14.83
N ASN A 90 24.16 31.59 -15.82
CA ASN A 90 24.80 31.55 -17.14
C ASN A 90 23.84 31.92 -18.29
N ASP A 91 22.61 32.37 -17.99
CA ASP A 91 21.60 32.67 -19.00
C ASP A 91 21.55 34.16 -19.43
N LEU A 92 22.46 35.01 -18.94
CA LEU A 92 22.48 36.45 -19.25
C LEU A 92 23.50 36.87 -20.32
N ASP A 93 24.37 35.96 -20.76
CA ASP A 93 25.45 36.28 -21.71
C ASP A 93 25.08 36.03 -23.19
N ASN A 94 23.86 35.54 -23.47
CA ASN A 94 23.49 35.03 -24.80
C ASN A 94 22.51 35.95 -25.58
N GLU A 95 22.30 37.19 -25.16
CA GLU A 95 21.37 38.15 -25.80
C GLU A 95 22.06 39.28 -26.61
N LEU A 96 23.37 39.21 -26.87
CA LEU A 96 24.12 40.30 -27.54
C LEU A 96 24.96 39.90 -28.77
N ASP A 97 24.63 38.79 -29.45
CA ASP A 97 25.19 38.46 -30.79
C ASP A 97 24.09 38.31 -31.85
#